data_AF-A0A849QM23-F1
#
_entry.id   AF-A0A849QM23-F1
#
_cell.length_a   1.000
_cell.length_b   1.000
_cell.length_c   1.000
_cell.angle_alpha   90.00
_cell.angle_beta   90.00
_cell.angle_gamma   90.00
#
_symmetry.space_group_name_H-M   'P 1'
#
loop_
_entity.id
_entity.type
_entity.pdbx_description
1 polymer ?
#
loop_
_entity_poly.entity_id
_entity_poly.type
_entity_poly.pdbx_seq_one_letter_code
_entity_poly.pdbx_strand_id
1 'polypeptide(L)'
;DGLERLYPDFDRSAVLWWELGRDAQTAPVYETGYAERILPYKTGVDGLYLAGMFSEANYPERSMNGSVRAGYEAADAVVRDS
;
A
#
# COMPACT_ATOMS: atom_id res chain seq x y z
N ASP A 1 -29.26 -0.19 8.94
CA ASP A 1 -29.81 -0.66 7.65
C ASP A 1 -28.75 -1.06 6.62
N GLY A 2 -27.44 -0.85 6.84
CA GLY A 2 -26.42 -1.21 5.84
C GLY A 2 -26.19 -2.72 5.74
N LEU A 3 -25.70 -3.34 6.81
CA LEU A 3 -25.44 -4.78 6.88
C LEU A 3 -26.73 -5.59 6.82
N GLU A 4 -27.81 -5.14 7.47
CA GLU A 4 -29.11 -5.82 7.43
C GLU A 4 -29.68 -5.91 6.00
N ARG A 5 -29.32 -4.98 5.10
CA ARG A 5 -29.72 -5.01 3.68
C ARG A 5 -28.87 -5.96 2.83
N LEU A 6 -27.59 -6.10 3.13
CA LEU A 6 -26.66 -6.96 2.40
C LEU A 6 -26.76 -8.42 2.86
N TYR A 7 -27.11 -8.62 4.13
CA TYR A 7 -27.18 -9.91 4.79
C TYR A 7 -28.48 -10.01 5.60
N PRO A 8 -29.56 -10.56 5.00
CA PRO A 8 -30.88 -10.59 5.65
C PRO A 8 -30.94 -11.37 6.97
N ASP A 9 -30.05 -12.35 7.14
CA ASP A 9 -29.94 -13.15 8.36
C ASP A 9 -29.02 -12.51 9.42
N PHE A 10 -28.45 -11.33 9.14
CA PHE A 10 -27.59 -10.63 10.09
C PHE A 10 -28.42 -10.10 11.25
N ASP A 11 -28.18 -10.67 12.44
CA ASP A 11 -28.66 -10.12 13.69
C ASP A 11 -27.58 -9.25 14.33
N ARG A 12 -27.89 -7.96 14.48
CA ARG A 12 -26.99 -6.97 15.12
C ARG A 12 -26.66 -7.35 16.57
N SER A 13 -27.52 -8.11 17.25
CA SER A 13 -27.28 -8.59 18.61
C SER A 13 -26.07 -9.53 18.71
N ALA A 14 -25.64 -10.15 17.61
CA ALA A 14 -24.47 -11.03 17.54
C ALA A 14 -23.13 -10.28 17.54
N VAL A 15 -23.13 -8.94 17.38
CA VAL A 15 -21.91 -8.13 17.39
C VAL A 15 -21.42 -7.91 18.82
N LEU A 16 -20.31 -8.56 19.19
CA LEU A 16 -19.71 -8.43 20.52
C LEU A 16 -18.88 -7.16 20.69
N TRP A 17 -18.25 -6.67 19.62
CA TRP A 17 -17.42 -5.47 19.61
C TRP A 17 -17.28 -4.92 18.19
N TRP A 18 -17.01 -3.62 18.07
CA TRP A 18 -16.68 -2.98 16.80
C TRP A 18 -15.81 -1.74 17.02
N GLU A 19 -14.96 -1.42 16.04
CA GLU A 19 -14.15 -0.20 16.01
C GLU A 19 -14.14 0.35 14.59
N LEU A 20 -14.03 1.68 14.46
CA LEU A 20 -13.89 2.37 13.18
C LEU A 20 -12.69 3.31 13.20
N GLY A 21 -11.62 2.94 12.50
CA GLY A 21 -10.50 3.81 12.19
C GLY A 21 -10.72 4.57 10.88
N ARG A 22 -10.18 5.79 10.79
CA ARG A 22 -10.09 6.57 9.55
C ARG A 22 -8.68 7.10 9.41
N ASP A 23 -8.10 6.93 8.24
CA ASP A 23 -6.81 7.48 7.87
C ASP A 23 -6.90 8.06 6.46
N ALA A 24 -6.44 9.29 6.28
CA ALA A 24 -6.45 9.96 5.00
C ALA A 24 -5.34 9.45 4.07
N GLN A 25 -4.29 8.82 4.61
CA GLN A 25 -3.10 8.38 3.89
C GLN A 25 -3.02 6.86 3.79
N THR A 26 -4.15 6.20 3.54
CA THR A 26 -4.22 4.73 3.49
C THR A 26 -3.53 4.14 2.27
N ALA A 27 -3.55 4.83 1.13
CA ALA A 27 -2.94 4.35 -0.09
C ALA A 27 -2.80 5.41 -1.19
N PRO A 28 -1.91 5.19 -2.18
CA PRO A 28 -1.90 5.95 -3.41
C PRO A 28 -3.20 5.79 -4.20
N VAL A 29 -3.60 6.87 -4.88
CA VAL A 29 -4.65 6.85 -5.90
C VAL A 29 -4.00 6.65 -7.26
N TYR A 30 -4.38 5.57 -7.95
CA TYR A 30 -3.89 5.30 -9.30
C TYR A 30 -4.71 6.09 -10.31
N GLU A 31 -4.12 7.19 -10.76
CA GLU A 31 -4.65 7.99 -11.86
C GLU A 31 -4.22 7.41 -13.22
N THR A 32 -4.86 7.85 -14.31
CA THR A 32 -4.40 7.53 -15.66
C THR A 32 -2.94 7.99 -15.82
N GLY A 33 -2.07 7.06 -16.28
CA GLY A 33 -0.63 7.32 -16.42
C GLY A 33 0.18 7.16 -15.13
N TYR A 34 -0.40 6.62 -14.04
CA TYR A 34 0.33 6.45 -12.78
C TYR A 34 1.62 5.63 -12.91
N ALA A 35 1.62 4.59 -13.77
CA ALA A 35 2.79 3.75 -14.00
C ALA A 35 4.05 4.56 -14.39
N GLU A 36 3.88 5.65 -15.15
CA GLU A 36 4.96 6.54 -15.59
C GLU A 36 5.48 7.45 -14.47
N ARG A 37 4.70 7.58 -13.39
CA ARG A 37 5.00 8.43 -12.22
C ARG A 37 5.54 7.63 -11.03
N ILE A 38 5.69 6.31 -11.16
CA ILE A 38 6.26 5.48 -10.10
C ILE A 38 7.71 5.91 -9.88
N LEU A 39 8.04 6.21 -8.63
CA LEU A 39 9.39 6.64 -8.25
C LEU A 39 10.35 5.45 -8.30
N PRO A 40 11.58 5.63 -8.84
CA PRO A 40 12.60 4.59 -8.80
C PRO A 40 13.11 4.36 -7.37
N TYR A 41 13.66 3.18 -7.12
CA TYR A 41 14.26 2.83 -5.81
C TYR A 41 15.46 3.71 -5.47
N LYS A 42 16.36 3.96 -6.43
CA LYS A 42 17.48 4.88 -6.28
C LYS A 42 17.07 6.28 -6.73
N THR A 43 17.30 7.27 -5.88
CA THR A 43 17.04 8.68 -6.23
C THR A 43 18.27 9.34 -6.84
N GLY A 44 18.11 10.59 -7.31
CA GLY A 44 19.24 11.43 -7.72
C GLY A 44 20.02 12.03 -6.55
N VAL A 45 19.61 11.78 -5.30
CA VAL A 45 20.28 12.26 -4.10
C VAL A 45 21.15 11.15 -3.54
N ASP A 46 22.43 11.44 -3.34
CA ASP A 46 23.40 10.46 -2.85
C ASP A 46 22.99 9.92 -1.48
N GLY A 47 23.08 8.60 -1.33
CA GLY A 47 22.67 7.88 -0.12
C GLY A 47 21.15 7.81 0.14
N LEU A 48 20.28 8.33 -0.74
CA LEU A 48 18.83 8.30 -0.54
C LEU A 48 18.13 7.31 -1.48
N TYR A 49 17.41 6.37 -0.88
CA TYR A 49 16.66 5.30 -1.55
C TYR A 49 15.21 5.27 -1.04
N LEU A 50 14.28 4.90 -1.93
CA LEU A 50 12.85 4.92 -1.66
C LEU A 50 12.27 3.52 -1.72
N ALA A 51 11.49 3.14 -0.70
CA ALA A 51 10.71 1.92 -0.66
C ALA A 51 9.38 2.16 0.05
N GLY A 52 8.29 1.57 -0.45
CA GLY A 52 6.99 1.61 0.21
C GLY A 52 5.83 1.20 -0.70
N MET A 53 4.62 1.53 -0.26
CA MET A 53 3.39 1.23 -1.00
C MET A 53 3.30 1.92 -2.38
N PHE A 54 4.06 2.99 -2.58
CA PHE A 54 4.15 3.70 -3.86
C PHE A 54 5.18 3.08 -4.83
N SER A 55 6.00 2.13 -4.37
CA SER A 55 7.03 1.49 -5.20
C SER A 55 6.40 0.54 -6.23
N GLU A 56 7.14 0.27 -7.30
CA GLU A 56 6.71 -0.59 -8.40
C GLU A 56 6.17 -1.97 -7.95
N ALA A 57 6.76 -2.56 -6.91
CA ALA A 57 6.32 -3.85 -6.37
C ALA A 57 4.88 -3.85 -5.80
N ASN A 58 4.29 -2.67 -5.56
CA ASN A 58 2.91 -2.48 -5.11
C ASN A 58 1.98 -1.91 -6.20
N TYR A 59 2.45 -1.82 -7.44
CA TYR A 59 1.64 -1.42 -8.58
C TYR A 59 1.31 -2.64 -9.46
N PRO A 60 0.07 -2.77 -9.97
CA PRO A 60 -1.13 -2.00 -9.61
C PRO A 60 -1.78 -2.52 -8.31
N GLU A 61 -1.29 -3.61 -7.73
CA GLU A 61 -1.85 -4.20 -6.51
C GLU A 61 -1.04 -3.87 -5.25
N ARG A 62 -1.73 -3.43 -4.21
CA ARG A 62 -1.13 -3.09 -2.92
C ARG A 62 -1.13 -4.31 -2.01
N SER A 63 0.04 -4.69 -1.49
CA SER A 63 0.12 -5.79 -0.53
C SER A 63 1.25 -5.59 0.47
N MET A 64 1.13 -6.24 1.63
CA MET A 64 2.23 -6.30 2.59
C MET A 64 3.47 -6.96 1.95
N ASN A 65 3.27 -8.02 1.16
CA ASN A 65 4.35 -8.69 0.44
C ASN A 65 5.04 -7.76 -0.57
N GLY A 66 4.28 -6.94 -1.29
CA GLY A 66 4.81 -5.93 -2.21
C GLY A 66 5.67 -4.90 -1.47
N SER A 67 5.23 -4.48 -0.28
CA SER A 67 5.99 -3.53 0.55
C SER A 67 7.28 -4.12 1.11
N VAL A 68 7.26 -5.40 1.52
CA VAL A 68 8.48 -6.13 1.92
C VAL A 68 9.44 -6.26 0.73
N ARG A 69 8.92 -6.63 -0.45
CA ARG A 69 9.72 -6.70 -1.67
C ARG A 69 10.34 -5.36 -2.03
N ALA A 70 9.59 -4.27 -1.95
CA ALA A 70 10.12 -2.92 -2.19
C ALA A 70 11.31 -2.59 -1.27
N GLY A 71 11.27 -3.04 -0.01
CA GLY A 71 12.40 -2.91 0.92
C GLY A 71 13.64 -3.68 0.46
N TYR A 72 13.48 -4.92 -0.01
CA TYR A 72 14.59 -5.70 -0.56
C TYR A 72 15.17 -5.07 -1.82
N GLU A 73 14.35 -4.61 -2.75
CA GLU A 73 14.81 -3.95 -3.98
C GLU A 73 15.61 -2.67 -3.68
N ALA A 74 15.17 -1.89 -2.69
CA ALA A 74 15.91 -0.72 -2.22
C ALA A 74 17.25 -1.11 -1.56
N ALA A 75 17.28 -2.16 -0.75
CA ALA A 75 18.53 -2.67 -0.15
C ALA A 75 19.52 -3.15 -1.22
N ASP A 76 19.04 -3.88 -2.23
CA ASP A 76 19.87 -4.30 -3.35
C ASP A 76 20.38 -3.11 -4.18
N ALA A 77 19.59 -2.05 -4.30
CA ALA A 77 20.04 -0.80 -4.93
C ALA A 77 21.19 -0.15 -4.14
N VAL A 78 21.12 -0.12 -2.81
CA VAL A 78 22.21 0.36 -1.94
C VAL A 78 23.49 -0.45 -2.15
N VAL A 79 23.38 -1.77 -2.17
CA VAL A 79 24.54 -2.67 -2.35
C VAL A 79 25.20 -2.47 -3.71
N ARG A 80 24.42 -2.21 -4.77
CA ARG A 80 24.93 -1.99 -6.12
C ARG A 80 25.69 -0.66 -6.28
N ASP A 81 25.42 0.31 -5.43
CA ASP A 81 26.05 1.63 -5.42
C ASP A 81 27.29 1.73 -4.52
N SER A 82 27.56 0.68 -3.72
CA SER A 82 28.66 0.61 -2.76
C SER A 82 29.99 0.15 -3.38
#